data_AF-A0A8J5RB13-F1
#
_entry.id   AF-A0A8J5RB13-F1
#
_cell.length_a   1.000
_cell.length_b   1.000
_cell.length_c   1.000
_cell.angle_alpha   90.00
_cell.angle_beta   90.00
_cell.angle_gamma   90.00
#
_symmetry.space_group_name_H-M   'P 1'
#
loop_
_entity.id
_entity.type
_entity.pdbx_description
1 polymer ?
#
loop_
_entity_poly.entity_id
_entity_poly.type
_entity_poly.pdbx_seq_one_letter_code
_entity_poly.pdbx_strand_id
1 'polypeptide(L)'
;MQRIEGIPIIDPNYYATITKEVLARVLRADSGAETIPLLDKRVQNLQQIGKVLVDKYNGTFVECVKASQYSAEKLLKLIVNEFECFRDEADFYGHRVSFYKRAQILVGDIWACYKGKDLGEFNDIDIITMFADYRIPQVLLHFGAMRYSNPLLSTLQTGTELTPSCIEEIEIRGCSIEVIERVVDRVRNLIKQYPNLNINPFSCNSIVVDHFLWDYRRKNAEKLESIPFHRTRSIYY
;
A
#
# COMPACT_ATOMS: atom_id res chain seq x y z
N MET A 1 3.61 23.83 -2.01
CA MET A 1 4.48 22.66 -1.77
C MET A 1 4.97 22.11 -3.12
N GLN A 2 5.84 22.82 -3.85
CA GLN A 2 5.94 22.59 -5.31
C GLN A 2 7.33 22.43 -5.91
N ARG A 3 8.43 22.72 -5.21
CA ARG A 3 9.78 22.52 -5.75
C ARG A 3 10.76 22.20 -4.63
N ILE A 4 11.46 21.07 -4.73
CA ILE A 4 12.63 20.80 -3.90
C ILE A 4 13.81 21.43 -4.66
N GLU A 5 14.38 22.51 -4.14
CA GLU A 5 15.50 23.22 -4.79
C GLU A 5 15.21 23.69 -6.22
N GLY A 6 13.96 24.09 -6.49
CA GLY A 6 13.55 24.52 -7.83
C GLY A 6 13.21 23.38 -8.80
N ILE A 7 13.39 22.11 -8.41
CA ILE A 7 13.07 20.93 -9.23
C ILE A 7 11.55 20.68 -9.20
N PRO A 8 10.85 20.68 -10.36
CA PRO A 8 9.41 20.44 -10.44
C PRO A 8 9.09 18.94 -10.38
N ILE A 9 9.43 18.30 -9.26
CA ILE A 9 9.34 16.83 -9.09
C ILE A 9 7.90 16.27 -9.16
N ILE A 10 6.88 17.13 -9.11
CA ILE A 10 5.47 16.74 -9.23
C ILE A 10 4.90 16.92 -10.65
N ASP A 11 5.68 17.45 -11.60
CA ASP A 11 5.26 17.64 -12.98
C ASP A 11 5.57 16.38 -13.82
N PRO A 12 4.55 15.68 -14.36
CA PRO A 12 4.75 14.49 -15.16
C PRO A 12 5.64 14.70 -16.39
N ASN A 13 5.61 15.88 -17.01
CA ASN A 13 6.49 16.18 -18.15
C ASN A 13 7.96 16.18 -17.72
N TYR A 14 8.24 16.64 -16.50
CA TYR A 14 9.58 16.67 -15.95
C TYR A 14 10.01 15.26 -15.54
N TYR A 15 9.25 14.59 -14.68
CA TYR A 15 9.68 13.31 -14.14
C TYR A 15 9.59 12.14 -15.14
N ALA A 16 8.90 12.32 -16.28
CA ALA A 16 8.96 11.41 -17.43
C ALA A 16 10.39 11.22 -17.98
N THR A 17 11.26 12.22 -17.78
CA THR A 17 12.65 12.23 -18.28
C THR A 17 13.70 12.44 -17.19
N ILE A 18 13.31 12.31 -15.92
CA ILE A 18 14.22 12.53 -14.79
C ILE A 18 15.41 11.56 -14.83
N THR A 19 16.60 12.06 -14.50
CA THR A 19 17.80 11.23 -14.43
C THR A 19 18.02 10.69 -13.03
N LYS A 20 18.88 9.67 -12.92
CA LYS A 20 19.28 9.06 -11.65
C LYS A 20 19.93 10.08 -10.72
N GLU A 21 20.77 10.96 -11.25
CA GLU A 21 21.52 11.97 -10.50
C GLU A 21 20.56 12.99 -9.88
N VAL A 22 19.57 13.45 -10.66
CA VAL A 22 18.54 14.37 -10.17
C VAL A 22 17.71 13.69 -9.09
N LEU A 23 17.25 12.46 -9.33
CA LEU A 23 16.43 11.75 -8.34
C LEU A 23 17.23 11.42 -7.06
N ALA A 24 18.50 11.04 -7.18
CA ALA A 24 19.40 10.82 -6.04
C ALA A 24 19.54 12.10 -5.20
N ARG A 25 19.71 13.25 -5.85
CA ARG A 25 19.77 14.55 -5.17
C ARG A 25 18.46 14.86 -4.45
N VAL A 26 17.32 14.61 -5.07
CA VAL A 26 16.01 14.86 -4.46
C VAL A 26 15.74 13.93 -3.26
N LEU A 27 16.16 12.66 -3.35
CA LEU A 27 15.90 11.62 -2.34
C LEU A 27 17.06 11.37 -1.38
N ARG A 28 18.05 12.27 -1.33
CA ARG A 28 19.20 12.13 -0.43
C ARG A 28 18.75 12.22 1.02
N ALA A 29 19.39 11.44 1.88
CA ALA A 29 19.16 11.52 3.32
C ALA A 29 19.68 12.86 3.89
N ASP A 30 19.04 13.37 4.93
CA ASP A 30 19.51 14.57 5.66
C ASP A 30 20.92 14.37 6.24
N SER A 31 21.26 13.13 6.61
CA SER A 31 22.59 12.74 7.10
C SER A 31 23.63 12.57 5.98
N GLY A 32 23.21 12.53 4.71
CA GLY A 32 24.08 12.34 3.54
C GLY A 32 24.74 10.96 3.39
N ALA A 33 24.53 10.04 4.35
CA ALA A 33 25.29 8.77 4.42
C ALA A 33 24.69 7.63 3.59
N GLU A 34 23.38 7.66 3.32
CA GLU A 34 22.67 6.53 2.73
C GLU A 34 22.01 6.89 1.40
N THR A 35 22.20 6.02 0.40
CA THR A 35 21.47 6.09 -0.86
C THR A 35 20.16 5.32 -0.73
N ILE A 36 19.06 5.90 -1.18
CA ILE A 36 17.76 5.25 -1.15
C ILE A 36 17.80 3.89 -1.89
N PRO A 37 17.24 2.81 -1.31
CA PRO A 37 17.19 1.53 -1.99
C PRO A 37 16.45 1.60 -3.33
N LEU A 38 16.92 0.80 -4.30
CA LEU A 38 16.31 0.61 -5.61
C LEU A 38 16.17 1.90 -6.42
N LEU A 39 17.11 2.84 -6.29
CA LEU A 39 17.09 4.12 -6.99
C LEU A 39 16.85 3.99 -8.51
N ASP A 40 17.52 3.06 -9.18
CA ASP A 40 17.34 2.82 -10.62
C ASP A 40 15.89 2.42 -10.96
N LYS A 41 15.28 1.56 -10.13
CA LYS A 41 13.87 1.18 -10.29
C LYS A 41 12.93 2.37 -10.01
N ARG A 42 13.27 3.24 -9.06
CA ARG A 42 12.48 4.45 -8.79
C ARG A 42 12.51 5.43 -9.95
N VAL A 43 13.66 5.60 -10.60
CA VAL A 43 13.77 6.39 -11.85
C VAL A 43 12.87 5.79 -12.92
N GLN A 44 12.98 4.48 -13.17
CA GLN A 44 12.15 3.77 -14.16
C GLN A 44 10.65 3.95 -13.87
N ASN A 45 10.24 3.80 -12.60
CA ASN A 45 8.84 3.97 -12.19
C ASN A 45 8.35 5.40 -12.44
N LEU A 46 9.13 6.43 -12.08
CA LEU A 46 8.75 7.82 -12.35
C LEU A 46 8.64 8.09 -13.84
N GLN A 47 9.65 7.69 -14.63
CA GLN A 47 9.64 7.87 -16.07
C GLN A 47 8.42 7.21 -16.72
N GLN A 48 8.10 5.99 -16.29
CA GLN A 48 6.90 5.27 -16.73
C GLN A 48 5.62 6.03 -16.38
N ILE A 49 5.44 6.40 -15.11
CA ILE A 49 4.24 7.11 -14.64
C ILE A 49 4.08 8.42 -15.41
N GLY A 50 5.17 9.16 -15.59
CA GLY A 50 5.17 10.46 -16.26
C GLY A 50 4.72 10.34 -17.70
N LYS A 51 5.29 9.37 -18.43
CA LYS A 51 4.90 9.08 -19.81
C LYS A 51 3.42 8.73 -19.93
N VAL A 52 2.92 7.81 -19.09
CA VAL A 52 1.50 7.41 -19.13
C VAL A 52 0.58 8.60 -18.85
N LEU A 53 0.92 9.44 -17.88
CA LEU A 53 0.11 10.62 -17.54
C LEU A 53 0.11 11.66 -18.65
N VAL A 54 1.25 11.94 -19.26
CA VAL A 54 1.34 12.88 -20.39
C VAL A 54 0.56 12.36 -21.59
N ASP A 55 0.74 11.08 -21.95
CA ASP A 55 0.17 10.51 -23.17
C ASP A 55 -1.35 10.27 -23.07
N LYS A 56 -1.86 9.89 -21.88
CA LYS A 56 -3.27 9.46 -21.71
C LYS A 56 -4.13 10.35 -20.83
N TYR A 57 -3.53 11.13 -19.93
CA TYR A 57 -4.24 11.83 -18.85
C TYR A 57 -3.93 13.33 -18.78
N ASN A 58 -3.57 13.94 -19.91
CA ASN A 58 -3.27 15.38 -20.00
C ASN A 58 -2.25 15.86 -18.95
N GLY A 59 -1.29 15.01 -18.58
CA GLY A 59 -0.27 15.33 -17.58
C GLY A 59 -0.79 15.45 -16.15
N THR A 60 -1.89 14.79 -15.78
CA THR A 60 -2.39 14.80 -14.40
C THR A 60 -3.11 13.52 -14.00
N PHE A 61 -2.85 13.02 -12.78
CA PHE A 61 -3.55 11.85 -12.27
C PHE A 61 -5.04 12.11 -11.97
N VAL A 62 -5.47 13.38 -11.87
CA VAL A 62 -6.87 13.76 -11.68
C VAL A 62 -7.75 13.23 -12.81
N GLU A 63 -7.27 13.25 -14.06
CA GLU A 63 -8.03 12.73 -15.19
C GLU A 63 -8.18 11.20 -15.12
N CYS A 64 -7.19 10.49 -14.56
CA CYS A 64 -7.30 9.05 -14.27
C CYS A 64 -8.37 8.76 -13.21
N VAL A 65 -8.41 9.56 -12.14
CA VAL A 65 -9.46 9.45 -11.11
C VAL A 65 -10.84 9.69 -11.71
N LYS A 66 -11.02 10.74 -12.53
CA LYS A 66 -12.30 11.01 -13.21
C LYS A 66 -12.73 9.87 -14.15
N ALA A 67 -11.78 9.26 -14.85
CA ALA A 67 -12.05 8.12 -15.74
C ALA A 67 -12.61 6.89 -14.99
N SER A 68 -12.40 6.79 -13.68
CA SER A 68 -12.97 5.72 -12.85
C SER A 68 -14.49 5.84 -12.64
N GLN A 69 -15.08 7.01 -12.88
CA GLN A 69 -16.51 7.27 -12.72
C GLN A 69 -17.03 6.87 -11.32
N TYR A 70 -16.38 7.37 -10.26
CA TYR A 70 -16.76 7.13 -8.87
C TYR A 70 -16.71 5.66 -8.44
N SER A 71 -15.88 4.83 -9.10
CA SER A 71 -15.65 3.42 -8.72
C SER A 71 -14.20 3.17 -8.37
N ALA A 72 -13.97 2.77 -7.12
CA ALA A 72 -12.69 2.33 -6.58
C ALA A 72 -12.18 1.10 -7.34
N GLU A 73 -13.06 0.16 -7.72
CA GLU A 73 -12.69 -1.00 -8.51
C GLU A 73 -12.17 -0.59 -9.90
N LYS A 74 -12.89 0.30 -10.59
CA LYS A 74 -12.47 0.81 -11.90
C LYS A 74 -11.14 1.56 -11.79
N LEU A 75 -10.98 2.41 -10.77
CA LEU A 75 -9.72 3.12 -10.56
C LEU A 75 -8.56 2.15 -10.30
N LEU A 76 -8.75 1.15 -9.46
CA LEU A 76 -7.75 0.12 -9.18
C LEU A 76 -7.34 -0.62 -10.47
N LYS A 77 -8.31 -1.02 -11.31
CA LYS A 77 -8.05 -1.64 -12.61
C LYS A 77 -7.29 -0.72 -13.56
N LEU A 78 -7.64 0.56 -13.65
CA LEU A 78 -6.90 1.55 -14.45
C LEU A 78 -5.45 1.66 -13.99
N ILE A 79 -5.22 1.76 -12.67
CA ILE A 79 -3.86 1.85 -12.11
C ILE A 79 -3.03 0.63 -12.49
N VAL A 80 -3.53 -0.59 -12.26
CA VAL A 80 -2.77 -1.83 -12.48
C VAL A 80 -2.54 -2.12 -13.97
N ASN A 81 -3.50 -1.77 -14.81
CA ASN A 81 -3.40 -2.03 -16.25
C ASN A 81 -2.47 -1.05 -16.95
N GLU A 82 -2.45 0.21 -16.52
CA GLU A 82 -1.73 1.26 -17.23
C GLU A 82 -0.37 1.62 -16.61
N PHE A 83 -0.20 1.37 -15.30
CA PHE A 83 1.03 1.67 -14.57
C PHE A 83 1.63 0.37 -14.03
N GLU A 84 2.42 -0.32 -14.86
CA GLU A 84 3.04 -1.62 -14.56
C GLU A 84 3.77 -1.67 -13.20
N CYS A 85 4.40 -0.57 -12.76
CA CYS A 85 5.07 -0.52 -11.45
C CYS A 85 4.12 -0.64 -10.24
N PHE A 86 2.82 -0.72 -10.45
CA PHE A 86 1.78 -1.00 -9.46
C PHE A 86 1.21 -2.43 -9.54
N ARG A 87 1.60 -3.23 -10.55
CA ARG A 87 1.10 -4.61 -10.78
C ARG A 87 1.79 -5.63 -9.87
N ASP A 88 1.48 -5.54 -8.59
CA ASP A 88 1.93 -6.43 -7.52
C ASP A 88 1.15 -7.75 -7.54
N GLU A 89 1.69 -8.70 -8.31
CA GLU A 89 1.13 -10.04 -8.56
C GLU A 89 2.19 -11.13 -8.33
N ALA A 90 1.73 -12.33 -7.98
CA ALA A 90 2.57 -13.49 -7.76
C ALA A 90 1.86 -14.80 -8.14
N ASP A 91 2.62 -15.89 -8.26
CA ASP A 91 2.09 -17.23 -8.48
C ASP A 91 2.13 -18.03 -7.17
N PHE A 92 0.96 -18.47 -6.72
CA PHE A 92 0.78 -19.21 -5.48
C PHE A 92 0.17 -20.59 -5.77
N TYR A 93 0.98 -21.64 -5.70
CA TYR A 93 0.57 -23.02 -6.01
C TYR A 93 -0.16 -23.16 -7.37
N GLY A 94 0.31 -22.45 -8.40
CA GLY A 94 -0.29 -22.46 -9.74
C GLY A 94 -1.49 -21.53 -9.91
N HIS A 95 -1.87 -20.78 -8.87
CA HIS A 95 -2.89 -19.73 -8.95
C HIS A 95 -2.23 -18.36 -9.03
N ARG A 96 -2.62 -17.55 -10.03
CA ARG A 96 -2.22 -16.15 -10.08
C ARG A 96 -2.96 -15.39 -8.98
N VAL A 97 -2.22 -14.74 -8.10
CA VAL A 97 -2.74 -13.91 -7.01
C VAL A 97 -2.22 -12.49 -7.12
N SER A 98 -2.94 -11.55 -6.51
CA SER A 98 -2.62 -10.13 -6.56
C SER A 98 -2.80 -9.48 -5.21
N PHE A 99 -1.86 -8.60 -4.84
CA PHE A 99 -1.95 -7.78 -3.63
C PHE A 99 -2.20 -6.32 -3.95
N TYR A 100 -1.69 -5.83 -5.09
CA TYR A 100 -1.86 -4.45 -5.57
C TYR A 100 -1.64 -3.39 -4.49
N LYS A 101 -0.72 -3.63 -3.54
CA LYS A 101 -0.63 -2.84 -2.30
C LYS A 101 -0.47 -1.34 -2.56
N ARG A 102 0.44 -0.98 -3.47
CA ARG A 102 0.66 0.43 -3.87
C ARG A 102 -0.50 1.04 -4.65
N ALA A 103 -1.30 0.24 -5.35
CA ALA A 103 -2.47 0.74 -6.06
C ALA A 103 -3.64 0.94 -5.08
N GLN A 104 -3.84 -0.02 -4.17
CA GLN A 104 -4.86 0.06 -3.14
C GLN A 104 -4.62 1.22 -2.16
N ILE A 105 -3.37 1.43 -1.71
CA ILE A 105 -3.04 2.59 -0.87
C ILE A 105 -3.32 3.90 -1.61
N LEU A 106 -3.06 3.98 -2.91
CA LEU A 106 -3.35 5.19 -3.69
C LEU A 106 -4.86 5.48 -3.72
N VAL A 107 -5.70 4.46 -3.95
CA VAL A 107 -7.16 4.62 -3.91
C VAL A 107 -7.63 5.00 -2.50
N GLY A 108 -7.12 4.31 -1.47
CA GLY A 108 -7.46 4.57 -0.07
C GLY A 108 -7.04 5.95 0.41
N ASP A 109 -5.85 6.42 0.02
CA ASP A 109 -5.33 7.76 0.34
C ASP A 109 -6.18 8.86 -0.32
N ILE A 110 -6.58 8.67 -1.59
CA ILE A 110 -7.47 9.63 -2.28
C ILE A 110 -8.82 9.69 -1.55
N TRP A 111 -9.42 8.54 -1.26
CA TRP A 111 -10.67 8.48 -0.50
C TRP A 111 -10.56 9.16 0.87
N ALA A 112 -9.51 8.86 1.63
CA ALA A 112 -9.29 9.40 2.97
C ALA A 112 -8.99 10.91 2.95
N CYS A 113 -8.15 11.38 2.03
CA CYS A 113 -7.80 12.80 1.88
C CYS A 113 -9.04 13.67 1.60
N TYR A 114 -9.94 13.19 0.76
CA TYR A 114 -11.17 13.91 0.41
C TYR A 114 -12.39 13.49 1.25
N LYS A 115 -12.20 12.62 2.26
CA LYS A 115 -13.26 12.14 3.17
C LYS A 115 -14.48 11.58 2.42
N GLY A 116 -14.24 10.83 1.34
CA GLY A 116 -15.31 10.25 0.53
C GLY A 116 -16.08 11.24 -0.35
N LYS A 117 -15.54 12.43 -0.64
CA LYS A 117 -16.17 13.48 -1.46
C LYS A 117 -15.28 13.87 -2.64
N ASP A 118 -15.80 14.65 -3.58
CA ASP A 118 -15.04 15.19 -4.73
C ASP A 118 -14.25 14.09 -5.46
N LEU A 119 -12.91 14.20 -5.51
CA LEU A 119 -12.04 13.20 -6.14
C LEU A 119 -11.95 11.88 -5.36
N GLY A 120 -12.34 11.86 -4.09
CA GLY A 120 -12.40 10.65 -3.26
C GLY A 120 -13.80 10.06 -3.13
N GLU A 121 -14.78 10.53 -3.90
CA GLU A 121 -16.11 9.90 -3.94
C GLU A 121 -16.05 8.58 -4.70
N PHE A 122 -16.22 7.48 -3.97
CA PHE A 122 -16.27 6.12 -4.53
C PHE A 122 -17.47 5.37 -3.95
N ASN A 123 -18.32 4.81 -4.82
CA ASN A 123 -19.56 4.13 -4.43
C ASN A 123 -19.35 2.69 -3.95
N ASP A 124 -18.16 2.14 -4.19
CA ASP A 124 -17.75 0.75 -3.97
C ASP A 124 -16.40 0.67 -3.22
N ILE A 125 -16.08 1.68 -2.39
CA ILE A 125 -14.79 1.79 -1.69
C ILE A 125 -14.44 0.55 -0.85
N ASP A 126 -15.45 -0.18 -0.38
CA ASP A 126 -15.30 -1.40 0.42
C ASP A 126 -14.64 -2.57 -0.35
N ILE A 127 -14.44 -2.45 -1.67
CA ILE A 127 -13.64 -3.43 -2.43
C ILE A 127 -12.13 -3.33 -2.13
N ILE A 128 -11.68 -2.19 -1.58
CA ILE A 128 -10.28 -1.98 -1.24
C ILE A 128 -9.98 -2.68 0.08
N THR A 129 -9.09 -3.68 0.02
CA THR A 129 -8.62 -4.41 1.21
C THR A 129 -7.54 -3.64 1.95
N MET A 130 -7.08 -4.21 3.07
CA MET A 130 -5.90 -3.71 3.80
C MET A 130 -4.64 -3.71 2.92
N PHE A 131 -3.66 -2.89 3.29
CA PHE A 131 -2.45 -2.67 2.50
C PHE A 131 -1.36 -3.64 2.95
N ALA A 132 -1.33 -4.83 2.34
CA ALA A 132 -0.46 -5.93 2.76
C ALA A 132 1.05 -5.61 2.68
N ASP A 133 1.57 -5.04 3.76
CA ASP A 133 2.95 -4.65 3.95
C ASP A 133 3.69 -5.60 4.93
N TYR A 134 4.91 -5.22 5.28
CA TYR A 134 5.77 -5.99 6.17
C TYR A 134 5.64 -5.65 7.66
N ARG A 135 4.92 -4.58 8.03
CA ARG A 135 4.84 -4.09 9.42
C ARG A 135 3.54 -4.45 10.11
N ILE A 136 2.40 -4.39 9.41
CA ILE A 136 1.11 -4.77 9.98
C ILE A 136 1.08 -6.21 10.51
N PRO A 137 1.73 -7.21 9.87
CA PRO A 137 1.86 -8.56 10.44
C PRO A 137 2.35 -8.59 11.89
N GLN A 138 3.25 -7.68 12.29
CA GLN A 138 3.75 -7.60 13.67
C GLN A 138 2.63 -7.30 14.68
N VAL A 139 1.71 -6.41 14.31
CA VAL A 139 0.57 -6.04 15.17
C VAL A 139 -0.41 -7.20 15.27
N LEU A 140 -0.67 -7.89 14.16
CA LEU A 140 -1.57 -9.05 14.14
C LEU A 140 -1.05 -10.20 15.01
N LEU A 141 0.26 -10.45 14.98
CA LEU A 141 0.92 -11.40 15.89
C LEU A 141 0.81 -10.94 17.35
N HIS A 142 1.05 -9.66 17.62
CA HIS A 142 0.96 -9.10 18.97
C HIS A 142 -0.43 -9.28 19.59
N PHE A 143 -1.49 -9.07 18.78
CA PHE A 143 -2.87 -9.28 19.21
C PHE A 143 -3.30 -10.75 19.23
N GLY A 144 -2.44 -11.68 18.78
CA GLY A 144 -2.79 -13.09 18.67
C GLY A 144 -3.81 -13.40 17.57
N ALA A 145 -4.02 -12.47 16.62
CA ALA A 145 -4.94 -12.65 15.49
C ALA A 145 -4.34 -13.52 14.37
N MET A 146 -3.01 -13.65 14.34
CA MET A 146 -2.25 -14.52 13.44
C MET A 146 -1.12 -15.19 14.22
N ARG A 147 -0.60 -16.31 13.70
CA ARG A 147 0.64 -16.95 14.17
C ARG A 147 1.44 -17.49 12.99
N TYR A 148 2.76 -17.45 13.09
CA TYR A 148 3.63 -18.15 12.15
C TYR A 148 3.77 -19.63 12.52
N SER A 149 4.04 -20.46 11.52
CA SER A 149 4.48 -21.83 11.76
C SER A 149 5.87 -21.82 12.42
N ASN A 150 6.22 -22.86 13.18
CA ASN A 150 7.53 -22.94 13.83
C ASN A 150 8.70 -22.78 12.84
N PRO A 151 8.68 -23.41 11.64
CA PRO A 151 9.73 -23.20 10.63
C PRO A 151 9.82 -21.74 10.17
N LEU A 152 8.70 -21.12 9.82
CA LEU A 152 8.68 -19.72 9.36
C LEU A 152 9.16 -18.76 10.44
N LEU A 153 8.70 -18.95 11.68
CA LEU A 153 9.13 -18.14 12.82
C LEU A 153 10.65 -18.20 13.00
N SER A 154 11.22 -19.40 12.93
CA SER A 154 12.66 -19.63 13.08
C SER A 154 13.44 -18.90 11.99
N THR A 155 12.98 -18.98 10.73
CA THR A 155 13.58 -18.26 9.59
C THR A 155 13.52 -16.74 9.75
N LEU A 156 12.41 -16.20 10.26
CA LEU A 156 12.28 -14.75 10.43
C LEU A 156 13.13 -14.22 11.61
N GLN A 157 13.33 -15.04 12.64
CA GLN A 157 14.16 -14.68 13.81
C GLN A 157 15.64 -14.56 13.48
N THR A 158 16.15 -15.27 12.46
CA THR A 158 17.53 -15.10 11.98
C THR A 158 17.73 -13.79 11.21
N GLY A 159 16.64 -13.06 10.90
CA GLY A 159 16.69 -11.84 10.11
C GLY A 159 16.92 -12.08 8.62
N THR A 160 16.69 -13.30 8.15
CA THR A 160 16.83 -13.70 6.74
C THR A 160 15.94 -12.83 5.84
N GLU A 161 16.52 -12.33 4.74
CA GLU A 161 15.77 -11.67 3.69
C GLU A 161 15.04 -12.72 2.86
N LEU A 162 13.72 -12.63 2.78
CA LEU A 162 12.89 -13.48 1.94
C LEU A 162 12.91 -12.96 0.50
N THR A 163 13.06 -13.89 -0.45
CA THR A 163 12.92 -13.58 -1.87
C THR A 163 11.52 -13.04 -2.15
N PRO A 164 11.39 -11.93 -2.90
CA PRO A 164 10.07 -11.43 -3.31
C PRO A 164 9.25 -12.52 -3.99
N SER A 165 7.96 -12.61 -3.65
CA SER A 165 7.03 -13.61 -4.20
C SER A 165 7.38 -15.06 -3.83
N CYS A 166 8.18 -15.31 -2.79
CA CYS A 166 8.28 -16.64 -2.21
C CYS A 166 6.99 -17.01 -1.46
N ILE A 167 6.74 -18.31 -1.29
CA ILE A 167 5.51 -18.82 -0.67
C ILE A 167 5.29 -18.18 0.71
N GLU A 168 6.32 -18.10 1.54
CA GLU A 168 6.25 -17.54 2.88
C GLU A 168 5.86 -16.05 2.87
N GLU A 169 6.39 -15.26 1.94
CA GLU A 169 6.04 -13.84 1.79
C GLU A 169 4.58 -13.68 1.35
N ILE A 170 4.14 -14.47 0.37
CA ILE A 170 2.76 -14.49 -0.12
C ILE A 170 1.80 -14.92 1.00
N GLU A 171 2.13 -15.97 1.75
CA GLU A 171 1.30 -16.47 2.86
C GLU A 171 1.13 -15.40 3.94
N ILE A 172 2.21 -14.72 4.36
CA ILE A 172 2.13 -13.66 5.37
C ILE A 172 1.20 -12.54 4.91
N ARG A 173 1.35 -12.09 3.66
CA ARG A 173 0.55 -11.01 3.09
C ARG A 173 -0.92 -11.42 2.91
N GLY A 174 -1.17 -12.61 2.38
CA GLY A 174 -2.51 -13.15 2.18
C GLY A 174 -3.26 -13.39 3.50
N CYS A 175 -2.59 -13.99 4.49
CA CYS A 175 -3.16 -14.18 5.82
C CYS A 175 -3.48 -12.84 6.49
N SER A 176 -2.64 -11.83 6.29
CA SER A 176 -2.89 -10.49 6.84
C SER A 176 -4.16 -9.88 6.27
N ILE A 177 -4.38 -9.98 4.95
CA ILE A 177 -5.62 -9.53 4.31
C ILE A 177 -6.83 -10.25 4.91
N GLU A 178 -6.81 -11.58 4.94
CA GLU A 178 -7.91 -12.39 5.46
C GLU A 178 -8.24 -12.06 6.93
N VAL A 179 -7.23 -11.83 7.77
CA VAL A 179 -7.44 -11.43 9.17
C VAL A 179 -8.16 -10.08 9.24
N ILE A 180 -7.80 -9.10 8.41
CA ILE A 180 -8.46 -7.79 8.42
C ILE A 180 -9.91 -7.88 7.93
N GLU A 181 -10.18 -8.64 6.87
CA GLU A 181 -11.56 -8.82 6.38
C GLU A 181 -12.45 -9.42 7.48
N ARG A 182 -11.95 -10.42 8.23
CA ARG A 182 -12.66 -10.97 9.40
C ARG A 182 -12.87 -9.97 10.52
N VAL A 183 -11.89 -9.09 10.77
CA VAL A 183 -12.01 -8.02 11.76
C VAL A 183 -13.10 -7.03 11.36
N VAL A 184 -13.12 -6.61 10.09
CA VAL A 184 -14.15 -5.72 9.54
C VAL A 184 -15.54 -6.33 9.72
N ASP A 185 -15.72 -7.60 9.33
CA ASP A 185 -16.98 -8.32 9.52
C ASP A 185 -17.38 -8.40 11.00
N ARG A 186 -16.43 -8.69 11.89
CA ARG A 186 -16.70 -8.77 13.33
C ARG A 186 -17.14 -7.42 13.89
N VAL A 187 -16.46 -6.33 13.52
CA VAL A 187 -16.81 -4.97 13.95
C VAL A 187 -18.18 -4.57 13.43
N ARG A 188 -18.47 -4.81 12.14
CA ARG A 188 -19.79 -4.55 11.54
C ARG A 188 -20.91 -5.31 12.25
N ASN A 189 -20.67 -6.57 12.60
CA ASN A 189 -21.63 -7.38 13.36
C ASN A 189 -21.84 -6.86 14.79
N LEU A 190 -20.78 -6.41 15.46
CA LEU A 190 -20.90 -5.77 16.78
C LEU A 190 -21.74 -4.48 16.69
N ILE A 191 -21.50 -3.62 15.70
CA ILE A 191 -22.29 -2.39 15.51
C ILE A 191 -23.79 -2.71 15.37
N LYS A 192 -24.14 -3.74 14.59
CA LYS A 192 -25.54 -4.19 14.44
C LYS A 192 -26.16 -4.71 15.74
N GLN A 193 -25.37 -5.32 16.62
CA GLN A 193 -25.82 -5.84 17.92
C GLN A 193 -26.07 -4.73 18.95
N TYR A 194 -25.45 -3.55 18.79
CA TYR A 194 -25.56 -2.42 19.70
C TYR A 194 -26.10 -1.17 18.98
N PRO A 195 -27.38 -1.18 18.53
CA PRO A 195 -27.95 -0.08 17.74
C PRO A 195 -27.99 1.25 18.50
N ASN A 196 -27.98 1.20 19.84
CA ASN A 196 -27.95 2.37 20.71
C ASN A 196 -26.66 3.21 20.58
N LEU A 197 -25.59 2.67 19.99
CA LEU A 197 -24.36 3.41 19.76
C LEU A 197 -24.46 4.38 18.57
N ASN A 198 -25.50 4.30 17.72
CA ASN A 198 -25.71 5.15 16.55
C ASN A 198 -24.47 5.22 15.61
N ILE A 199 -23.71 4.14 15.51
CA ILE A 199 -22.54 4.03 14.62
C ILE A 199 -23.02 3.52 13.26
N ASN A 200 -22.61 4.17 12.18
CA ASN A 200 -22.85 3.68 10.83
C ASN A 200 -22.03 2.41 10.58
N PRO A 201 -22.63 1.23 10.30
CA PRO A 201 -21.88 0.00 10.02
C PRO A 201 -20.89 0.14 8.84
N PHE A 202 -21.21 1.00 7.87
CA PHE A 202 -20.35 1.27 6.71
C PHE A 202 -19.18 2.22 7.02
N SER A 203 -19.07 2.73 8.26
CA SER A 203 -17.91 3.52 8.66
C SER A 203 -16.68 2.66 8.96
N CYS A 204 -16.81 1.34 9.01
CA CYS A 204 -15.71 0.40 9.19
C CYS A 204 -15.46 -0.35 7.88
N ASN A 205 -14.27 -0.19 7.32
CA ASN A 205 -13.77 -0.92 6.17
C ASN A 205 -12.27 -1.23 6.37
N SER A 206 -11.68 -1.99 5.46
CA SER A 206 -10.31 -2.47 5.60
C SER A 206 -9.28 -1.35 5.59
N ILE A 207 -9.53 -0.24 4.88
CA ILE A 207 -8.69 0.97 4.90
C ILE A 207 -8.62 1.57 6.32
N VAL A 208 -9.78 1.74 6.97
CA VAL A 208 -9.85 2.32 8.33
C VAL A 208 -9.15 1.41 9.35
N VAL A 209 -9.33 0.10 9.23
CA VAL A 209 -8.65 -0.86 10.11
C VAL A 209 -7.14 -0.85 9.88
N ASP A 210 -6.69 -0.78 8.62
CA ASP A 210 -5.27 -0.68 8.28
C ASP A 210 -4.61 0.58 8.88
N HIS A 211 -5.23 1.75 8.69
CA HIS A 211 -4.77 3.00 9.28
C HIS A 211 -4.66 2.92 10.81
N PHE A 212 -5.66 2.32 11.47
CA PHE A 212 -5.63 2.12 12.92
C PHE A 212 -4.45 1.24 13.35
N LEU A 213 -4.21 0.12 12.66
CA LEU A 213 -3.12 -0.80 12.98
C LEU A 213 -1.75 -0.17 12.71
N TRP A 214 -1.62 0.63 11.66
CA TRP A 214 -0.39 1.33 11.33
C TRP A 214 -0.05 2.41 12.38
N ASP A 215 -1.05 3.18 12.81
CA ASP A 215 -0.92 4.13 13.92
C ASP A 215 -0.58 3.43 15.23
N TYR A 216 -1.24 2.30 15.52
CA TYR A 216 -0.91 1.48 16.68
C TYR A 216 0.55 1.05 16.65
N ARG A 217 1.03 0.56 15.51
CA ARG A 217 2.42 0.14 15.31
C ARG A 217 3.39 1.26 15.59
N ARG A 218 3.11 2.47 15.12
CA ARG A 218 3.99 3.64 15.35
C ARG A 218 4.02 4.06 16.81
N LYS A 219 2.86 4.10 17.47
CA LYS A 219 2.74 4.49 18.88
C LYS A 219 3.35 3.46 19.84
N ASN A 220 3.43 2.20 19.42
CA ASN A 220 3.93 1.09 20.24
C ASN A 220 5.19 0.44 19.65
N ALA A 221 6.04 1.22 18.96
CA ALA A 221 7.21 0.69 18.24
C ALA A 221 8.13 -0.17 19.12
N GLU A 222 8.44 0.29 20.35
CA GLU A 222 9.27 -0.44 21.32
C GLU A 222 8.66 -1.79 21.72
N LYS A 223 7.34 -1.85 21.91
CA LYS A 223 6.64 -3.08 22.31
C LYS A 223 6.62 -4.14 21.19
N LEU A 224 6.70 -3.68 19.94
CA LEU A 224 6.60 -4.53 18.76
C LEU A 224 7.98 -4.86 18.16
N GLU A 225 9.06 -4.28 18.69
CA GLU A 225 10.41 -4.41 18.13
C GLU A 225 10.90 -5.86 18.11
N SER A 226 10.57 -6.63 19.14
CA SER A 226 10.96 -8.04 19.27
C SER A 226 10.13 -9.01 18.40
N ILE A 227 9.01 -8.54 17.84
CA ILE A 227 8.13 -9.38 17.03
C ILE A 227 8.71 -9.48 15.61
N PRO A 228 9.04 -10.68 15.11
CA PRO A 228 9.64 -10.81 13.79
C PRO A 228 8.66 -10.45 12.67
N PHE A 229 9.22 -9.96 11.57
CA PHE A 229 8.51 -9.62 10.34
C PHE A 229 9.33 -10.04 9.13
N HIS A 230 8.66 -10.25 7.99
CA HIS A 230 9.36 -10.57 6.76
C HIS A 230 10.17 -9.39 6.25
N ARG A 231 11.43 -9.65 5.88
CA ARG A 231 12.29 -8.66 5.23
C ARG A 231 12.36 -9.04 3.77
N THR A 232 11.78 -8.22 2.90
CA THR A 232 11.75 -8.49 1.47
C THR A 232 12.07 -7.21 0.73
N ARG A 233 13.04 -7.26 -0.19
CA ARG A 233 13.41 -6.11 -0.99
C ARG A 233 12.62 -6.09 -2.29
N SER A 234 11.61 -5.22 -2.35
CA SER A 234 10.70 -5.11 -3.49
C SER A 234 10.43 -3.64 -3.86
N ILE A 235 9.85 -3.41 -5.05
CA ILE A 235 9.32 -2.11 -5.46
C ILE A 235 7.88 -1.88 -4.96
N TYR A 236 7.26 -2.89 -4.34
CA TYR A 236 5.84 -2.87 -3.97
C TYR A 236 5.56 -2.41 -2.54
N TYR A 237 6.51 -2.48 -1.60
CA TYR A 237 6.32 -2.04 -0.21
C TYR A 237 7.64 -1.75 0.51
#